data_AF-A0A7X9AR16-F1
#
_entry.id   AF-A0A7X9AR16-F1
#
_cell.length_a   1.000
_cell.length_b   1.000
_cell.length_c   1.000
_cell.angle_alpha   90.00
_cell.angle_beta   90.00
_cell.angle_gamma   90.00
#
_symmetry.space_group_name_H-M   'P 1'
#
loop_
_entity.id
_entity.type
_entity.pdbx_description
1 polymer ?
#
loop_
_entity_poly.entity_id
_entity_poly.type
_entity_poly.pdbx_seq_one_letter_code
_entity_poly.pdbx_strand_id
1 'polypeptide(L)'
;MKKKNANNLAKIGARLKLVRSRLRKTQTAMAKDLGISLSHYSKLEVGIGGMSRGLIYTFCRLYNISEAWLVYGEGEPPDIIQDNPASAREPVTETIKRLKNPSDDHAIIAKIITLSEDQDINRLAVDIAKTIDIPLNRAIALLISEKLRR
;
A
#
# COMPACT_ATOMS: atom_id res chain seq x y z
N MET A 1 14.04 -26.32 -32.27
CA MET A 1 14.21 -25.99 -30.84
C MET A 1 13.94 -24.52 -30.44
N LYS A 2 13.78 -23.55 -31.37
CA LYS A 2 13.64 -22.12 -31.03
C LYS A 2 12.29 -21.69 -30.40
N LYS A 3 11.17 -22.39 -30.67
CA LYS A 3 9.82 -22.01 -30.18
C LYS A 3 9.62 -22.16 -28.67
N LYS A 4 10.29 -23.12 -28.01
CA LYS A 4 10.12 -23.39 -26.56
C LYS A 4 10.69 -22.26 -25.69
N ASN A 5 11.83 -21.68 -26.06
CA ASN A 5 12.47 -20.60 -25.28
C ASN A 5 11.70 -19.28 -25.37
N ALA A 6 11.19 -18.92 -26.55
CA ALA A 6 10.36 -17.72 -26.73
C ALA A 6 9.07 -17.78 -25.90
N ASN A 7 8.45 -18.96 -25.81
CA ASN A 7 7.26 -19.17 -24.99
C ASN A 7 7.56 -18.97 -23.49
N ASN A 8 8.72 -19.45 -23.02
CA ASN A 8 9.14 -19.26 -21.63
C ASN A 8 9.41 -17.78 -21.29
N LEU A 9 10.04 -17.05 -22.20
CA LEU A 9 10.32 -15.62 -22.04
C LEU A 9 9.02 -14.80 -21.96
N ALA A 10 8.05 -15.09 -22.80
CA ALA A 10 6.73 -14.45 -22.74
C ALA A 10 5.99 -14.72 -21.43
N LYS A 11 6.11 -15.94 -20.87
CA LYS A 11 5.53 -16.29 -19.56
C LYS A 11 6.18 -15.53 -18.42
N ILE A 12 7.51 -15.42 -18.41
CA ILE A 12 8.25 -14.61 -17.43
C ILE A 12 7.82 -13.14 -17.54
N GLY A 13 7.74 -12.59 -18.75
CA GLY A 13 7.29 -11.22 -18.99
C GLY A 13 5.87 -10.96 -18.46
N ALA A 14 4.95 -11.90 -18.65
CA ALA A 14 3.59 -11.81 -18.11
C ALA A 14 3.57 -11.79 -16.57
N ARG A 15 4.43 -12.58 -15.91
CA ARG A 15 4.57 -12.59 -14.43
C ARG A 15 5.18 -11.29 -13.91
N LEU A 16 6.17 -10.72 -14.59
CA LEU A 16 6.69 -9.38 -14.28
C LEU A 16 5.61 -8.32 -14.36
N LYS A 17 4.81 -8.35 -15.42
CA LYS A 17 3.69 -7.43 -15.60
C LYS A 17 2.65 -7.59 -14.49
N LEU A 18 2.34 -8.82 -14.10
CA LEU A 18 1.43 -9.10 -12.98
C LEU A 18 1.94 -8.48 -11.67
N VAL A 19 3.21 -8.70 -11.34
CA VAL A 19 3.85 -8.14 -10.14
C VAL A 19 3.80 -6.61 -10.18
N ARG A 20 4.19 -6.00 -11.31
CA ARG A 20 4.14 -4.54 -11.47
C ARG A 20 2.73 -3.99 -11.32
N SER A 21 1.73 -4.66 -11.89
CA SER A 21 0.32 -4.26 -11.78
C SER A 21 -0.20 -4.36 -10.35
N ARG A 22 0.17 -5.42 -9.61
CA ARG A 22 -0.15 -5.56 -8.18
C ARG A 22 0.49 -4.46 -7.35
N LEU A 23 1.72 -4.09 -7.69
CA LEU A 23 2.45 -2.97 -7.11
C LEU A 23 2.02 -1.59 -7.65
N ARG A 24 1.04 -1.49 -8.56
CA ARG A 24 0.62 -0.22 -9.22
C ARG A 24 1.78 0.68 -9.69
N LYS A 25 2.90 0.08 -10.10
CA LYS A 25 4.10 0.81 -10.55
C LYS A 25 4.07 1.02 -12.07
N THR A 26 4.64 2.13 -12.51
CA THR A 26 4.95 2.34 -13.92
C THR A 26 6.14 1.47 -14.32
N GLN A 27 6.30 1.20 -15.62
CA GLN A 27 7.49 0.49 -16.12
C GLN A 27 8.78 1.25 -15.79
N THR A 28 8.74 2.59 -15.79
CA THR A 28 9.87 3.45 -15.42
C THR A 28 10.25 3.30 -13.95
N ALA A 29 9.26 3.24 -13.05
CA ALA A 29 9.51 3.04 -11.63
C ALA A 29 10.13 1.66 -11.36
N MET A 30 9.61 0.60 -12.00
CA MET A 30 10.19 -0.74 -11.92
C MET A 30 11.62 -0.81 -12.48
N ALA A 31 11.88 -0.16 -13.61
CA ALA A 31 13.21 -0.13 -14.21
C ALA A 31 14.21 0.56 -13.29
N LYS A 32 13.81 1.66 -12.63
CA LYS A 32 14.63 2.39 -11.65
C LYS A 32 14.95 1.53 -10.43
N ASP A 33 13.96 0.85 -9.86
CA ASP A 33 14.12 -0.08 -8.74
C ASP A 33 15.13 -1.19 -9.04
N LEU A 34 15.12 -1.70 -10.28
CA LEU A 34 16.01 -2.76 -10.75
C LEU A 34 17.36 -2.26 -11.29
N GLY A 35 17.59 -0.94 -11.34
CA GLY A 35 18.82 -0.35 -11.85
C GLY A 35 19.06 -0.57 -13.34
N ILE A 36 18.00 -0.73 -14.14
CA ILE A 36 18.08 -0.94 -15.60
C ILE A 36 17.35 0.16 -16.39
N SER A 37 17.60 0.23 -17.70
CA SER A 37 16.89 1.19 -18.55
C SER A 37 15.42 0.79 -18.76
N LEU A 38 14.55 1.79 -18.96
CA LEU A 38 13.14 1.58 -19.31
C LEU A 38 12.98 0.68 -20.54
N SER A 39 13.80 0.91 -21.58
CA SER A 39 13.78 0.10 -22.81
C SER A 39 14.11 -1.37 -22.51
N HIS A 40 15.08 -1.62 -21.62
CA HIS A 40 15.42 -2.98 -21.21
C HIS A 40 14.24 -3.62 -20.48
N TYR A 41 13.68 -2.95 -19.47
CA TYR A 41 12.53 -3.48 -18.72
C TYR A 41 11.30 -3.74 -19.61
N SER A 42 11.00 -2.85 -20.56
CA SER A 42 9.89 -3.01 -21.51
C SER A 42 10.06 -4.27 -22.38
N LYS A 43 11.29 -4.54 -22.86
CA LYS A 43 11.59 -5.78 -23.61
C LYS A 43 11.43 -7.05 -22.77
N LEU A 44 11.70 -6.98 -21.47
CA LEU A 44 11.48 -8.11 -20.55
C LEU A 44 9.99 -8.42 -20.38
N GLU A 45 9.14 -7.40 -20.18
CA GLU A 45 7.68 -7.61 -20.02
C GLU A 45 7.01 -8.22 -21.27
N VAL A 46 7.52 -7.90 -22.46
CA VAL A 46 7.00 -8.45 -23.73
C VAL A 46 7.64 -9.81 -24.07
N GLY A 47 8.64 -10.26 -23.30
CA GLY A 47 9.32 -11.55 -23.51
C GLY A 47 10.29 -11.56 -24.70
N ILE A 48 10.72 -10.38 -25.16
CA ILE A 48 11.70 -10.22 -26.24
C ILE A 48 13.12 -10.25 -25.67
N GLY A 49 13.31 -9.72 -24.46
CA GLY A 49 14.57 -9.75 -23.72
C GLY A 49 14.63 -10.93 -22.74
N GLY A 50 15.74 -11.65 -22.72
CA GLY A 50 16.04 -12.61 -21.66
C GLY A 50 16.46 -11.91 -20.38
N MET A 51 15.92 -12.34 -19.24
CA MET A 51 16.39 -11.87 -17.94
C MET A 51 17.66 -12.62 -17.55
N SER A 52 18.72 -11.89 -17.20
CA SER A 52 19.93 -12.51 -16.66
C SER A 52 19.65 -13.08 -15.25
N ARG A 53 20.40 -14.10 -14.84
CA ARG A 53 20.28 -14.68 -13.49
C ARG A 53 20.46 -13.63 -12.39
N GLY A 54 21.38 -12.68 -12.55
CA GLY A 54 21.57 -11.59 -11.60
C GLY A 54 20.33 -10.70 -11.47
N LEU A 55 19.66 -10.40 -12.59
CA LEU A 55 18.46 -9.57 -12.58
C LEU A 55 17.25 -10.31 -11.99
N ILE A 56 17.12 -11.63 -12.26
CA ILE A 56 16.14 -12.51 -11.60
C ILE A 56 16.34 -12.46 -10.08
N TYR A 57 17.58 -12.67 -9.62
CA TYR A 57 17.91 -12.67 -8.20
C TYR A 57 17.59 -11.33 -7.53
N THR A 58 18.00 -10.20 -8.13
CA THR A 58 17.70 -8.86 -7.61
C THR A 58 16.18 -8.63 -7.52
N PHE A 59 15.43 -9.01 -8.55
CA PHE A 59 13.97 -8.86 -8.57
C PHE A 59 13.30 -9.69 -7.48
N CYS A 60 13.66 -10.97 -7.35
CA CYS A 60 13.14 -11.87 -6.33
C CYS A 60 13.41 -11.35 -4.92
N ARG A 61 14.63 -10.84 -4.67
CA ARG A 61 15.02 -10.25 -3.39
C ARG A 61 14.27 -8.96 -3.07
N LEU A 62 14.08 -8.08 -4.07
CA LEU A 62 13.49 -6.76 -3.86
C LEU A 62 11.99 -6.83 -3.56
N TYR A 63 11.28 -7.77 -4.18
CA TYR A 63 9.84 -7.91 -4.06
C TYR A 63 9.40 -9.15 -3.26
N ASN A 64 10.35 -9.86 -2.66
CA ASN A 64 10.13 -11.10 -1.90
C ASN A 64 9.36 -12.18 -2.68
N ILE A 65 9.81 -12.45 -3.90
CA ILE A 65 9.15 -13.37 -4.85
C ILE A 65 10.00 -14.63 -5.03
N SER A 66 9.35 -15.79 -5.03
CA SER A 66 10.02 -17.06 -5.35
C SER A 66 10.53 -17.09 -6.79
N GLU A 67 11.81 -17.43 -6.97
CA GLU A 67 12.41 -17.65 -8.29
C GLU A 67 11.70 -18.78 -9.05
N ALA A 68 11.30 -19.85 -8.36
CA ALA A 68 10.58 -20.97 -8.97
C ALA A 68 9.24 -20.52 -9.57
N TRP A 69 8.54 -19.62 -8.87
CA TRP A 69 7.32 -19.02 -9.39
C TRP A 69 7.60 -18.09 -10.57
N LEU A 70 8.62 -17.23 -10.48
CA LEU A 70 8.92 -16.27 -11.54
C LEU A 70 9.36 -16.96 -12.84
N VAL A 71 10.25 -17.96 -12.75
CA VAL A 71 10.86 -18.62 -13.91
C VAL A 71 9.99 -19.75 -14.43
N TYR A 72 9.53 -20.65 -13.55
CA TYR A 72 8.79 -21.85 -13.96
C TYR A 72 7.28 -21.69 -13.80
N GLY A 73 6.82 -20.87 -12.85
CA GLY A 73 5.40 -20.72 -12.51
C GLY A 73 4.92 -21.72 -11.50
N GLU A 74 5.85 -22.31 -10.77
CA GLU A 74 5.56 -23.30 -9.74
C GLU A 74 5.21 -22.58 -8.43
N GLY A 75 4.15 -23.04 -7.77
CA GLY A 75 3.65 -22.47 -6.52
C GLY A 75 2.65 -21.33 -6.72
N GLU A 76 2.35 -20.64 -5.62
CA GLU A 76 1.32 -19.60 -5.58
C GLU A 76 1.85 -18.23 -6.05
N PRO A 77 1.01 -17.44 -6.73
CA PRO A 77 1.34 -16.06 -7.05
C PRO A 77 1.65 -15.25 -5.78
N PRO A 78 2.72 -14.45 -5.77
CA PRO A 78 3.13 -13.72 -4.58
C PRO A 78 2.02 -12.74 -4.19
N ASP A 79 1.61 -12.77 -2.92
CA ASP A 79 0.60 -11.87 -2.38
C ASP A 79 1.21 -10.49 -2.13
N ILE A 80 1.40 -9.75 -3.22
CA ILE A 80 2.01 -8.44 -3.23
C ILE A 80 0.90 -7.41 -3.12
N ILE A 81 0.58 -7.04 -1.90
CA ILE A 81 -0.33 -5.92 -1.62
C ILE A 81 0.53 -4.68 -1.46
N GLN A 82 0.24 -3.66 -2.27
CA GLN A 82 0.77 -2.33 -2.02
C GLN A 82 0.03 -1.77 -0.80
N ASP A 83 0.67 -1.76 0.37
CA ASP A 83 0.34 -0.79 1.41
C ASP A 83 0.69 0.58 0.83
N ASN A 84 -0.28 1.24 0.22
CA ASN A 84 -0.12 2.53 -0.44
C ASN A 84 0.22 3.63 0.58
N PRO A 85 1.45 4.18 0.63
CA PRO A 85 1.76 5.37 1.42
C PRO A 85 1.84 6.62 0.54
N ALA A 86 1.41 6.55 -0.72
CA ALA A 86 1.66 7.58 -1.72
C ALA A 86 0.39 8.34 -2.10
N SER A 87 -0.22 8.99 -1.10
CA SER A 87 -0.74 10.34 -1.28
C SER A 87 0.11 11.24 -0.41
N ALA A 88 1.09 11.92 -1.02
CA ALA A 88 1.92 12.99 -0.46
C ALA A 88 2.06 12.99 1.08
N ARG A 89 2.94 12.15 1.62
CA ARG A 89 3.33 12.27 3.03
C ARG A 89 4.83 12.25 3.16
N GLU A 90 5.32 13.18 3.98
CA GLU A 90 6.67 13.23 4.52
C GLU A 90 7.13 11.82 4.94
N PRO A 91 8.44 11.52 4.89
CA PRO A 91 8.94 10.22 5.33
C PRO A 91 8.34 9.88 6.69
N VAL A 92 7.76 8.68 6.81
CA VAL A 92 7.06 8.20 8.02
C VAL A 92 7.90 8.42 9.28
N THR A 93 9.22 8.34 9.17
CA THR A 93 10.18 8.69 10.22
C THR A 93 10.10 10.15 10.69
N GLU A 94 9.92 11.11 9.80
CA GLU A 94 9.78 12.54 10.12
C GLU A 94 8.38 12.84 10.71
N THR A 95 7.32 12.22 10.18
CA THR A 95 5.98 12.30 10.77
C THR A 95 5.93 11.68 12.17
N ILE A 96 6.52 10.49 12.36
CA ILE A 96 6.66 9.85 13.68
C ILE A 96 7.51 10.73 14.61
N LYS A 97 8.54 11.41 14.11
CA LYS A 97 9.38 12.31 14.91
C LYS A 97 8.62 13.56 15.36
N ARG A 98 7.69 14.08 14.56
CA ARG A 98 6.77 15.17 14.96
C ARG A 98 5.66 14.69 15.90
N LEU A 99 5.14 13.47 15.72
CA LEU A 99 4.18 12.81 16.62
C LEU A 99 4.81 12.43 17.98
N LYS A 100 6.14 12.38 18.07
CA LYS A 100 6.89 12.14 19.32
C LYS A 100 7.08 13.40 20.17
N ASN A 101 6.23 14.42 20.04
CA ASN A 101 6.02 15.40 21.10
C ASN A 101 4.82 14.93 21.95
N PRO A 102 5.03 14.05 22.95
CA PRO A 102 3.97 13.20 23.51
C PRO A 102 2.98 13.97 24.41
N SER A 103 3.27 15.24 24.70
CA SER A 103 2.52 16.01 25.69
C SER A 103 1.14 16.44 25.18
N ASP A 104 1.00 16.76 23.90
CA ASP A 104 -0.24 17.33 23.36
C ASP A 104 -1.19 16.25 22.83
N ASP A 105 -0.64 15.20 22.19
CA ASP A 105 -1.44 14.12 21.60
C ASP A 105 -2.13 13.24 22.67
N HIS A 106 -1.43 12.93 23.77
CA HIS A 106 -2.02 12.17 24.88
C HIS A 106 -3.14 12.95 25.56
N ALA A 107 -3.01 14.28 25.68
CA ALA A 107 -4.04 15.13 26.27
C ALA A 107 -5.30 15.19 25.40
N ILE A 108 -5.14 15.25 24.07
CA ILE A 108 -6.28 15.24 23.13
C ILE A 108 -6.98 13.88 23.16
N ILE A 109 -6.23 12.76 23.14
CA ILE A 109 -6.80 11.41 23.22
C ILE A 109 -7.55 11.22 24.54
N ALA A 110 -6.97 11.65 25.67
CA ALA A 110 -7.64 11.60 26.97
C ALA A 110 -8.94 12.42 26.96
N LYS A 111 -8.93 13.63 26.39
CA LYS A 111 -10.11 14.49 26.27
C LYS A 111 -11.19 13.85 25.38
N ILE A 112 -10.81 13.18 24.28
CA ILE A 112 -11.74 12.42 23.44
C ILE A 112 -12.41 11.30 24.25
N ILE A 113 -11.63 10.54 25.02
CA ILE A 113 -12.15 9.44 25.84
C ILE A 113 -13.14 9.99 26.87
N THR A 114 -12.78 11.03 27.62
CA THR A 114 -13.67 11.66 28.60
C THR A 114 -14.98 12.15 27.97
N LEU A 115 -14.90 12.81 26.81
CA LEU A 115 -16.10 13.30 26.11
C LEU A 115 -16.95 12.17 25.51
N SER A 116 -16.35 11.05 25.14
CA SER A 116 -17.08 9.88 24.65
C SER A 116 -17.85 9.16 25.76
N GLU A 117 -17.41 9.27 27.00
CA GLU A 117 -18.06 8.69 28.17
C GLU A 117 -19.12 9.62 28.80
N ASP A 118 -19.18 10.88 28.34
CA ASP A 118 -20.13 11.88 28.81
C ASP A 118 -21.58 11.48 28.47
N GLN A 119 -22.42 11.39 29.50
CA GLN A 119 -23.81 10.93 29.35
C GLN A 119 -24.68 11.92 28.56
N ASP A 120 -24.41 13.22 28.65
CA ASP A 120 -25.18 14.24 27.95
C ASP A 120 -24.83 14.24 26.45
N ILE A 121 -23.55 14.07 26.12
CA ILE A 121 -23.09 13.89 24.73
C ILE A 121 -23.72 12.64 24.13
N ASN A 122 -23.73 11.53 24.85
CA ASN A 122 -24.32 10.29 24.35
C ASN A 122 -25.83 10.40 24.14
N ARG A 123 -26.57 11.07 25.04
CA ARG A 123 -28.00 11.33 24.87
C ARG A 123 -28.27 12.19 23.63
N LEU A 124 -27.56 13.30 23.49
CA LEU A 124 -27.70 14.19 22.35
C LEU A 124 -27.32 13.49 21.03
N ALA A 125 -26.31 12.63 21.05
CA ALA A 125 -25.92 11.85 19.89
C ALA A 125 -27.02 10.88 19.43
N VAL A 126 -27.76 10.26 20.36
CA VAL A 126 -28.90 9.39 20.02
C VAL A 126 -30.00 10.20 19.33
N ASP A 127 -30.32 11.39 19.82
CA ASP A 127 -31.36 12.23 19.22
C ASP A 127 -30.96 12.73 17.83
N ILE A 128 -29.69 13.12 17.66
CA ILE A 128 -29.12 13.50 16.36
C ILE A 128 -29.12 12.32 15.39
N ALA A 129 -28.70 11.14 15.84
CA ALA A 129 -28.66 9.92 15.03
C ALA A 129 -30.04 9.58 14.48
N LYS A 130 -31.08 9.69 15.31
CA LYS A 130 -32.47 9.46 14.91
C LYS A 130 -33.02 10.55 13.99
N THR A 131 -32.68 11.82 14.24
CA THR A 131 -33.21 12.96 13.49
C THR A 131 -32.62 13.07 12.08
N ILE A 132 -31.32 12.80 11.96
CA ILE A 132 -30.56 12.97 10.70
C ILE A 132 -30.43 11.62 9.96
N ASP A 133 -30.93 10.53 10.55
CA ASP A 133 -30.79 9.16 10.04
C ASP A 133 -29.32 8.79 9.75
N ILE A 134 -28.48 8.94 10.78
CA ILE A 134 -27.05 8.59 10.71
C ILE A 134 -26.67 7.61 11.82
N PRO A 135 -25.62 6.78 11.61
CA PRO A 135 -25.10 5.92 12.65
C PRO A 135 -24.69 6.67 13.93
N LEU A 136 -24.99 6.11 15.10
CA LEU A 136 -24.74 6.73 16.42
C LEU A 136 -23.27 7.11 16.63
N ASN A 137 -22.34 6.25 16.21
CA ASN A 137 -20.90 6.52 16.28
C ASN A 137 -20.50 7.79 15.51
N ARG A 138 -21.19 8.09 14.41
CA ARG A 138 -20.96 9.31 13.62
C ARG A 138 -21.54 10.54 14.30
N ALA A 139 -22.72 10.42 14.94
CA ALA A 139 -23.29 11.50 15.74
C ALA A 139 -22.40 11.83 16.97
N ILE A 140 -21.86 10.82 17.67
CA ILE A 140 -20.91 11.01 18.77
C ILE A 140 -19.65 11.73 18.27
N ALA A 141 -19.08 11.28 17.16
CA ALA A 141 -17.89 11.90 16.58
C ALA A 141 -18.11 13.38 16.20
N LEU A 142 -19.28 13.73 15.67
CA LEU A 142 -19.64 15.10 15.35
C LEU A 142 -19.65 15.99 16.61
N LEU A 143 -20.31 15.53 17.68
CA LEU A 143 -20.39 16.28 18.94
C LEU A 143 -19.03 16.45 19.61
N ILE A 144 -18.22 15.39 19.67
CA ILE A 144 -16.86 15.44 20.23
C ILE A 144 -16.00 16.40 19.40
N SER A 145 -16.10 16.35 18.06
CA SER A 145 -15.32 17.24 17.19
C SER A 145 -15.65 18.72 17.37
N GLU A 146 -16.91 19.06 17.65
CA GLU A 146 -17.32 20.44 17.94
C GLU A 146 -16.81 20.89 19.33
N LYS A 147 -16.87 20.01 20.33
CA LYS A 147 -16.39 20.28 21.70
C LYS A 147 -14.86 20.40 21.81
N LEU A 148 -14.11 19.78 20.90
CA LEU A 148 -12.65 19.92 20.84
C LEU A 148 -12.20 21.19 20.12
N ARG A 149 -13.07 21.77 19.27
CA ARG A 149 -12.78 23.00 18.51
C ARG A 149 -13.02 24.28 19.33
N ARG A 150 -13.84 24.19 20.38
CA ARG A 150 -14.13 25.26 21.34
C ARG A 150 -13.21 25.16 22.56
#